data_AF-A0A0G0HR18-F1
#
_entry.id   AF-A0A0G0HR18-F1
#
_cell.length_a   1.000
_cell.length_b   1.000
_cell.length_c   1.000
_cell.angle_alpha   90.00
_cell.angle_beta   90.00
_cell.angle_gamma   90.00
#
_symmetry.space_group_name_H-M   'P 1'
#
loop_
_entity.id
_entity.type
_entity.pdbx_description
1 polymer ?
#
loop_
_entity_poly.entity_id
_entity_poly.type
_entity_poly.pdbx_seq_one_letter_code
_entity_poly.pdbx_strand_id
1 'polypeptide(L)'
;MFDFTKEIKLEPKNYSLYRKLQLTLYLLAFFLAFYLAYLIIFPHQYFSFSFLAPTSPKNTIDEPYLADKENISEGKIPKNSNLFFDTDLLNNYSTAKISFNFSKNPNENLSPLYLRKSYESFLFDIGDSIGFKDGSLLKNKNDYYLVSDGQLRKFSSLEILISLGYSGKQFQEVSDADLAYNKKGDDILKNNDYPNATLFQVEDNFYIMENRQLKKFVSDQAFLSNYTSDQALKKDTRFLSDYPAAENLAGFSDGTLVSNDISVYIISQNKINPIDNPITFESNGYRWEDVVPIGSDELSLYEKDKLFNIKSPHPNGTVYKAIENSTYYIVRDGQKHPLPSEIIAKSWFRKNPILVSEKSLDTKVSCDLQKKFSWSNVYECEIPLEVFSAFAGFDYQFNMTPGEEIRINSIDVDYKKNVNMTSFKDFIKTMIERIRLNYV
;
A
#
# COMPACT_ATOMS: atom_id res chain seq x y z
N MET A 1 36.72 -39.15 13.47
CA MET A 1 36.78 -38.48 14.79
C MET A 1 38.26 -38.38 15.15
N PHE A 2 38.83 -37.18 15.14
CA PHE A 2 40.25 -36.99 15.49
C PHE A 2 40.44 -37.28 16.98
N ASP A 3 41.15 -38.36 17.30
CA ASP A 3 41.50 -38.70 18.68
C ASP A 3 42.93 -38.20 18.97
N PHE A 4 43.00 -37.00 19.54
CA PHE A 4 44.25 -36.37 19.98
C PHE A 4 44.75 -36.90 21.33
N THR A 5 44.15 -37.97 21.88
CA THR A 5 44.42 -38.47 23.24
C THR A 5 45.01 -39.87 23.30
N LYS A 6 45.51 -40.40 22.17
CA LYS A 6 46.01 -41.78 22.04
C LYS A 6 47.04 -42.21 23.11
N GLU A 7 47.76 -41.25 23.70
CA GLU A 7 48.77 -41.48 24.74
C GLU A 7 48.33 -41.09 26.17
N ILE A 8 47.17 -40.44 26.34
CA ILE A 8 46.68 -39.97 27.65
C ILE A 8 45.83 -41.07 28.30
N LYS A 9 46.45 -41.86 29.18
CA LYS A 9 45.74 -42.84 30.02
C LYS A 9 45.21 -42.17 31.28
N LEU A 10 43.93 -41.83 31.29
CA LEU A 10 43.24 -41.36 32.51
C LEU A 10 43.10 -42.52 33.50
N GLU A 11 43.30 -42.24 34.80
CA GLU A 11 42.92 -43.19 35.85
C GLU A 11 41.44 -43.61 35.71
N PRO A 12 41.04 -44.84 36.10
CA PRO A 12 39.69 -45.36 35.87
C PRO A 12 38.56 -44.44 36.35
N LYS A 13 38.76 -43.76 37.50
CA LYS A 13 37.82 -42.79 38.06
C LYS A 13 37.68 -41.53 37.19
N ASN A 14 38.80 -41.02 36.67
CA ASN A 14 38.86 -39.85 35.79
C ASN A 14 38.33 -40.18 34.39
N TYR A 15 38.53 -41.41 33.91
CA TYR A 15 37.94 -41.87 32.64
C TYR A 15 36.42 -41.94 32.70
N SER A 16 35.85 -42.46 33.80
CA SER A 16 34.40 -42.47 34.03
C SER A 16 33.82 -41.06 34.07
N LEU A 17 34.49 -40.13 34.76
CA LEU A 17 34.11 -38.72 34.80
C LEU A 17 34.18 -38.06 33.41
N TYR A 18 35.27 -38.30 32.66
CA TYR A 18 35.43 -37.79 31.28
C TYR A 18 34.30 -38.28 30.37
N ARG A 19 33.97 -39.57 30.38
CA ARG A 19 32.88 -40.12 29.56
C ARG A 19 31.51 -39.54 29.94
N LYS A 20 31.25 -39.32 31.22
CA LYS A 20 30.04 -38.63 31.68
C LYS A 20 29.99 -37.19 31.16
N LEU A 21 31.07 -36.43 31.32
CA LEU A 21 31.15 -35.04 30.83
C LEU A 21 31.02 -34.95 29.31
N GLN A 22 31.65 -35.86 28.56
CA GLN A 22 31.55 -35.95 27.11
C GLN A 22 30.10 -36.23 26.68
N LEU A 23 29.42 -37.18 27.33
CA LEU A 23 28.04 -37.51 27.02
C LEU A 23 27.09 -36.35 27.40
N THR A 24 27.31 -35.69 28.53
CA THR A 24 26.59 -34.48 28.91
C THR A 24 26.77 -33.36 27.88
N LEU A 25 27.99 -33.15 27.39
CA LEU A 25 28.27 -32.15 26.36
C LEU A 25 27.51 -32.46 25.06
N TYR A 26 27.50 -33.71 24.62
CA TYR A 26 26.77 -34.11 23.41
C TYR A 26 25.26 -34.00 23.57
N LEU A 27 24.71 -34.36 24.72
CA LEU A 27 23.29 -34.16 25.01
C LEU A 27 22.95 -32.67 25.01
N LEU A 28 23.75 -31.83 25.67
CA LEU A 28 23.55 -30.39 25.70
C LEU A 28 23.61 -29.78 24.30
N ALA A 29 24.59 -30.18 23.49
CA ALA A 29 24.70 -29.74 22.10
C ALA A 29 23.50 -30.18 21.25
N PHE A 30 23.03 -31.42 21.42
CA PHE A 30 21.84 -31.93 20.72
C PHE A 30 20.58 -31.16 21.10
N PHE A 31 20.33 -30.92 22.40
CA PHE A 31 19.18 -30.15 22.85
C PHE A 31 19.26 -28.68 22.43
N LEU A 32 20.46 -28.09 22.43
CA LEU A 32 20.66 -26.74 21.91
C LEU A 32 20.37 -26.67 20.41
N ALA A 33 20.88 -27.63 19.63
CA ALA A 33 20.60 -27.69 18.19
C ALA A 33 19.11 -27.89 17.91
N PHE A 34 18.43 -28.74 18.69
CA PHE A 34 16.99 -28.93 18.58
C PHE A 34 16.20 -27.67 18.95
N TYR A 35 16.61 -26.97 20.02
CA TYR A 35 16.00 -25.71 20.43
C TYR A 35 16.17 -24.61 19.38
N LEU A 36 17.38 -24.46 18.80
CA LEU A 36 17.62 -23.51 17.71
C LEU A 36 16.81 -23.87 16.46
N ALA A 37 16.74 -25.16 16.10
CA ALA A 37 15.90 -25.61 14.99
C ALA A 37 14.42 -25.28 15.25
N TYR A 38 13.93 -25.49 16.48
CA TYR A 38 12.58 -25.14 16.88
C TYR A 38 12.30 -23.63 16.68
N LEU A 39 13.20 -22.75 17.12
CA LEU A 39 13.04 -21.29 16.96
C LEU A 39 13.03 -20.85 15.49
N ILE A 40 13.79 -21.54 14.62
CA ILE A 40 13.86 -21.23 13.19
C ILE A 40 12.61 -21.72 12.46
N ILE A 41 12.12 -22.92 12.80
CA ILE A 41 10.98 -23.56 12.13
C ILE A 41 9.66 -22.89 12.56
N PHE A 42 9.55 -22.54 13.83
CA PHE A 42 8.36 -21.92 14.41
C PHE A 42 8.73 -20.52 14.94
N PRO A 43 8.99 -19.55 14.05
CA PRO A 43 9.37 -18.21 14.46
C PRO A 43 8.20 -17.48 15.13
N HIS A 44 8.58 -16.48 15.89
CA HIS A 44 7.68 -15.55 16.56
C HIS A 44 8.03 -14.12 16.12
N GLN A 45 7.05 -13.25 16.00
CA GLN A 45 7.28 -11.83 15.73
C GLN A 45 6.52 -10.97 16.72
N TYR A 46 7.25 -10.11 17.41
CA TYR A 46 6.76 -9.34 18.54
C TYR A 46 6.67 -7.86 18.20
N PHE A 47 5.52 -7.26 18.48
CA PHE A 47 5.28 -5.84 18.38
C PHE A 47 4.86 -5.29 19.73
N SER A 48 5.27 -4.06 20.05
CA SER A 48 4.87 -3.39 21.27
C SER A 48 4.69 -1.90 21.09
N PHE A 49 3.78 -1.32 21.87
CA PHE A 49 3.65 0.13 22.06
C PHE A 49 3.57 0.46 23.55
N SER A 50 4.31 1.47 23.98
CA SER A 50 4.24 2.01 25.35
C SER A 50 3.62 3.40 25.37
N PHE A 51 2.44 3.53 25.99
CA PHE A 51 1.80 4.82 26.23
C PHE A 51 2.54 5.67 27.27
N LEU A 52 3.45 5.07 28.05
CA LEU A 52 4.34 5.77 28.97
C LEU A 52 5.54 6.41 28.25
N ALA A 53 5.85 5.96 27.03
CA ALA A 53 6.93 6.47 26.21
C ALA A 53 6.54 6.42 24.71
N PRO A 54 5.53 7.21 24.27
CA PRO A 54 4.96 7.11 22.93
C PRO A 54 5.97 7.47 21.82
N THR A 55 6.94 8.34 22.12
CA THR A 55 8.01 8.75 21.20
C THR A 55 9.22 7.81 21.22
N SER A 56 9.15 6.68 21.94
CA SER A 56 10.25 5.73 22.02
C SER A 56 10.52 5.06 20.66
N PRO A 57 11.77 5.03 20.18
CA PRO A 57 12.11 4.31 18.93
C PRO A 57 12.01 2.79 19.07
N LYS A 58 11.72 2.27 20.28
CA LYS A 58 11.46 0.85 20.52
C LYS A 58 10.02 0.45 20.24
N ASN A 59 9.12 1.42 20.06
CA ASN A 59 7.74 1.14 19.65
C ASN A 59 7.75 0.60 18.22
N THR A 60 7.02 -0.48 17.99
CA THR A 60 6.99 -1.19 16.70
C THR A 60 5.57 -1.35 16.14
N ILE A 61 4.55 -1.31 17.00
CA ILE A 61 3.17 -1.04 16.60
C ILE A 61 3.11 0.43 16.17
N ASP A 62 2.35 0.72 15.12
CA ASP A 62 2.09 2.10 14.71
C ASP A 62 1.32 2.85 15.80
N GLU A 63 1.48 4.17 15.83
CA GLU A 63 0.96 4.99 16.92
C GLU A 63 -0.56 4.78 17.06
N PRO A 64 -1.04 4.23 18.21
CA PRO A 64 -2.46 3.99 18.41
C PRO A 64 -3.24 5.31 18.36
N TYR A 65 -4.43 5.26 17.77
CA TYR A 65 -5.26 6.45 17.55
C TYR A 65 -6.73 6.17 17.87
N LEU A 66 -7.49 7.25 18.07
CA LEU A 66 -8.94 7.21 18.19
C LEU A 66 -9.60 7.56 16.85
N ALA A 67 -10.82 7.07 16.60
CA ALA A 67 -11.54 7.31 15.33
C ALA A 67 -11.68 8.80 14.94
N ASP A 68 -11.82 9.67 15.92
CA ASP A 68 -11.89 11.14 15.81
C ASP A 68 -10.51 11.80 15.57
N LYS A 69 -9.46 10.99 15.39
CA LYS A 69 -8.06 11.41 15.20
C LYS A 69 -7.54 12.29 16.35
N GLU A 70 -8.10 12.14 17.54
CA GLU A 70 -7.52 12.73 18.76
C GLU A 70 -6.31 11.91 19.24
N ASN A 71 -5.27 12.61 19.69
CA ASN A 71 -4.09 11.97 20.26
C ASN A 71 -4.43 11.33 21.61
N ILE A 72 -3.97 10.10 21.82
CA ILE A 72 -4.14 9.41 23.10
C ILE A 72 -3.12 9.95 24.11
N SER A 73 -3.59 10.76 25.05
CA SER A 73 -2.75 11.28 26.13
C SER A 73 -2.59 10.25 27.24
N GLU A 74 -1.34 9.83 27.49
CA GLU A 74 -0.95 8.93 28.59
C GLU A 74 -1.79 7.63 28.67
N GLY A 75 -2.18 7.10 27.52
CA GLY A 75 -2.92 5.83 27.40
C GLY A 75 -4.37 5.90 27.89
N LYS A 76 -4.91 7.10 28.09
CA LYS A 76 -6.30 7.31 28.50
C LYS A 76 -7.24 7.13 27.32
N ILE A 77 -8.13 6.13 27.38
CA ILE A 77 -9.16 5.88 26.37
C ILE A 77 -10.53 6.17 26.98
N PRO A 78 -11.28 7.15 26.44
CA PRO A 78 -12.63 7.43 26.92
C PRO A 78 -13.60 6.28 26.66
N LYS A 79 -14.66 6.22 27.47
CA LYS A 79 -15.79 5.30 27.26
C LYS A 79 -16.39 5.51 25.86
N ASN A 80 -16.68 4.41 25.17
CA ASN A 80 -17.26 4.39 23.82
C ASN A 80 -16.40 5.03 22.71
N SER A 81 -15.12 5.32 22.97
CA SER A 81 -14.18 5.75 21.94
C SER A 81 -13.52 4.54 21.28
N ASN A 82 -13.54 4.49 19.94
CA ASN A 82 -12.92 3.39 19.20
C ASN A 82 -11.40 3.59 19.17
N LEU A 83 -10.67 2.73 19.87
CA LEU A 83 -9.22 2.63 19.81
C LEU A 83 -8.82 1.79 18.60
N PHE A 84 -7.86 2.27 17.82
CA PHE A 84 -7.21 1.55 16.73
C PHE A 84 -5.70 1.47 16.94
N PHE A 85 -5.10 0.41 16.45
CA PHE A 85 -3.65 0.27 16.31
C PHE A 85 -3.35 -0.77 15.23
N ASP A 86 -2.20 -0.63 14.58
CA ASP A 86 -1.84 -1.38 13.40
C ASP A 86 -0.45 -2.03 13.56
N THR A 87 -0.26 -3.19 12.94
CA THR A 87 1.06 -3.84 12.87
C THR A 87 1.33 -4.34 11.44
N ASP A 88 2.56 -4.13 10.97
CA ASP A 88 3.02 -4.57 9.65
C ASP A 88 3.66 -5.96 9.73
N LEU A 89 2.88 -7.00 9.45
CA LEU A 89 3.36 -8.37 9.57
C LEU A 89 3.74 -8.95 8.21
N LEU A 90 5.05 -9.01 7.98
CA LEU A 90 5.63 -9.77 6.87
C LEU A 90 5.65 -11.28 7.20
N ASN A 91 5.32 -12.10 6.21
CA ASN A 91 5.15 -13.56 6.29
C ASN A 91 3.86 -14.04 6.96
N ASN A 92 3.57 -15.33 6.77
CA ASN A 92 2.38 -15.97 7.32
C ASN A 92 2.64 -16.51 8.72
N TYR A 93 1.77 -16.17 9.67
CA TYR A 93 1.73 -16.69 11.03
C TYR A 93 0.39 -17.39 11.28
N SER A 94 0.32 -18.21 12.34
CA SER A 94 -0.87 -19.00 12.65
C SER A 94 -1.81 -18.28 13.63
N THR A 95 -1.25 -17.59 14.62
CA THR A 95 -2.01 -16.91 15.66
C THR A 95 -1.37 -15.57 16.00
N ALA A 96 -2.20 -14.61 16.41
CA ALA A 96 -1.77 -13.38 17.06
C ALA A 96 -2.20 -13.46 18.53
N LYS A 97 -1.26 -13.35 19.46
CA LYS A 97 -1.55 -13.18 20.88
C LYS A 97 -1.44 -11.71 21.23
N ILE A 98 -2.53 -11.10 21.66
CA ILE A 98 -2.61 -9.69 21.99
C ILE A 98 -2.66 -9.56 23.50
N SER A 99 -1.86 -8.66 24.08
CA SER A 99 -1.85 -8.37 25.50
C SER A 99 -1.97 -6.87 25.74
N PHE A 100 -2.85 -6.50 26.68
CA PHE A 100 -3.00 -5.15 27.20
C PHE A 100 -2.52 -5.12 28.65
N ASN A 101 -1.60 -4.22 28.96
CA ASN A 101 -1.20 -3.92 30.33
C ASN A 101 -1.88 -2.63 30.77
N PHE A 102 -2.83 -2.71 31.69
CA PHE A 102 -3.56 -1.55 32.19
C PHE A 102 -2.90 -0.92 33.41
N SER A 103 -3.02 0.41 33.56
CA SER A 103 -2.57 1.10 34.78
C SER A 103 -3.30 0.60 36.02
N LYS A 104 -4.58 0.24 35.88
CA LYS A 104 -5.43 -0.39 36.90
C LYS A 104 -6.36 -1.39 36.22
N ASN A 105 -6.78 -2.43 36.95
CA ASN A 105 -7.81 -3.35 36.45
C ASN A 105 -9.08 -2.57 36.04
N PRO A 106 -9.65 -2.84 34.85
CA PRO A 106 -10.99 -2.43 34.48
C PRO A 106 -12.02 -2.90 35.53
N ASN A 107 -13.05 -2.10 35.76
CA ASN A 107 -14.18 -2.42 36.63
C ASN A 107 -15.29 -3.18 35.87
N GLU A 108 -15.41 -2.95 34.55
CA GLU A 108 -16.38 -3.61 33.67
C GLU A 108 -15.71 -4.68 32.79
N ASN A 109 -16.52 -5.55 32.21
CA ASN A 109 -16.02 -6.49 31.20
C ASN A 109 -15.54 -5.71 29.98
N LEU A 110 -14.32 -6.02 29.54
CA LEU A 110 -13.75 -5.41 28.33
C LEU A 110 -14.55 -5.85 27.10
N SER A 111 -14.76 -4.91 26.18
CA SER A 111 -15.29 -5.21 24.86
C SER A 111 -14.38 -6.18 24.12
N PRO A 112 -14.91 -7.00 23.19
CA PRO A 112 -14.07 -7.79 22.31
C PRO A 112 -13.08 -6.91 21.53
N LEU A 113 -11.89 -7.45 21.29
CA LEU A 113 -10.93 -6.89 20.36
C LEU A 113 -11.20 -7.50 18.99
N TYR A 114 -11.31 -6.69 17.95
CA TYR A 114 -11.44 -7.17 16.58
C TYR A 114 -10.15 -6.96 15.81
N LEU A 115 -9.90 -7.86 14.85
CA LEU A 115 -8.79 -7.83 13.93
C LEU A 115 -9.30 -7.92 12.49
N ARG A 116 -8.74 -7.11 11.60
CA ARG A 116 -8.86 -7.23 10.14
C ARG A 116 -7.49 -7.07 9.47
N LYS A 117 -7.38 -7.50 8.21
CA LYS A 117 -6.13 -7.45 7.45
C LYS A 117 -6.36 -6.92 6.04
N SER A 118 -5.58 -5.94 5.59
CA SER A 118 -5.57 -5.47 4.20
C SER A 118 -4.28 -4.68 3.89
N TYR A 119 -4.32 -3.82 2.86
CA TYR A 119 -3.40 -2.69 2.73
C TYR A 119 -3.94 -1.48 3.51
N GLU A 120 -3.08 -0.73 4.21
CA GLU A 120 -3.48 0.41 5.03
C GLU A 120 -4.34 1.41 4.23
N SER A 121 -3.89 1.82 3.04
CA SER A 121 -4.63 2.77 2.22
C SER A 121 -5.93 2.21 1.63
N PHE A 122 -6.07 0.87 1.56
CA PHE A 122 -7.35 0.25 1.22
C PHE A 122 -8.33 0.28 2.40
N LEU A 123 -7.86 0.43 3.64
CA LEU A 123 -8.69 0.60 4.83
C LEU A 123 -9.12 2.05 5.07
N PHE A 124 -8.61 3.00 4.29
CA PHE A 124 -9.03 4.41 4.34
C PHE A 124 -10.53 4.57 4.13
N ASP A 125 -11.05 5.68 4.67
CA ASP A 125 -12.44 6.07 4.49
C ASP A 125 -12.78 6.18 3.00
N ILE A 126 -14.00 5.76 2.67
CA ILE A 126 -14.51 5.87 1.32
C ILE A 126 -14.84 7.32 1.01
N GLY A 127 -14.22 7.85 -0.05
CA GLY A 127 -14.55 9.15 -0.59
C GLY A 127 -15.65 9.07 -1.65
N ASP A 128 -16.06 10.23 -2.17
CA ASP A 128 -17.02 10.30 -3.28
C ASP A 128 -16.49 9.56 -4.52
N SER A 129 -17.39 9.03 -5.34
CA SER A 129 -16.98 8.45 -6.63
C SER A 129 -16.34 9.50 -7.54
N ILE A 130 -15.27 9.12 -8.23
CA ILE A 130 -14.55 10.01 -9.14
C ILE A 130 -14.89 9.62 -10.60
N GLY A 131 -15.19 10.63 -11.42
CA GLY A 131 -15.42 10.48 -12.85
C GLY A 131 -14.14 10.33 -13.67
N PHE A 132 -14.23 10.61 -14.95
CA PHE A 132 -13.07 10.63 -15.85
C PHE A 132 -12.07 11.72 -15.45
N LYS A 133 -10.79 11.47 -15.66
CA LYS A 133 -9.75 12.49 -15.46
C LYS A 133 -9.74 13.55 -16.57
N ASP A 134 -9.12 14.68 -16.27
CA ASP A 134 -8.85 15.75 -17.23
C ASP A 134 -8.10 15.22 -18.47
N GLY A 135 -8.43 15.78 -19.65
CA GLY A 135 -7.92 15.34 -20.94
C GLY A 135 -8.65 14.14 -21.55
N SER A 136 -9.64 13.57 -20.86
CA SER A 136 -10.46 12.50 -21.41
C SER A 136 -11.36 12.99 -22.55
N LEU A 137 -11.33 12.30 -23.69
CA LEU A 137 -12.17 12.56 -24.86
C LEU A 137 -13.29 11.52 -24.92
N LEU A 138 -14.53 11.96 -24.73
CA LEU A 138 -15.68 11.08 -24.52
C LEU A 138 -16.76 11.34 -25.58
N LYS A 139 -17.37 10.27 -26.09
CA LYS A 139 -18.48 10.32 -27.03
C LYS A 139 -19.68 9.61 -26.45
N ASN A 140 -20.85 10.21 -26.56
CA ASN A 140 -22.12 9.56 -26.25
C ASN A 140 -23.10 9.88 -27.37
N LYS A 141 -23.49 8.86 -28.13
CA LYS A 141 -24.43 9.01 -29.27
C LYS A 141 -23.83 9.99 -30.31
N ASN A 142 -24.40 11.19 -30.43
CA ASN A 142 -23.95 12.23 -31.37
C ASN A 142 -23.19 13.37 -30.68
N ASP A 143 -23.09 13.32 -29.35
CA ASP A 143 -22.44 14.35 -28.55
C ASP A 143 -21.01 13.95 -28.22
N TYR A 144 -20.13 14.95 -28.22
CA TYR A 144 -18.71 14.82 -27.94
C TYR A 144 -18.36 15.70 -26.75
N TYR A 145 -17.46 15.23 -25.91
CA TYR A 145 -17.07 15.90 -24.67
C TYR A 145 -15.57 15.82 -24.44
N LEU A 146 -15.03 16.85 -23.81
CA LEU A 146 -13.70 16.87 -23.21
C LEU A 146 -13.87 17.08 -21.71
N VAL A 147 -13.13 16.33 -20.90
CA VAL A 147 -13.02 16.60 -19.47
C VAL A 147 -11.89 17.61 -19.24
N SER A 148 -12.22 18.72 -18.61
CA SER A 148 -11.33 19.87 -18.43
C SER A 148 -11.70 20.59 -17.14
N ASP A 149 -10.72 20.83 -16.26
CA ASP A 149 -10.91 21.40 -14.91
C ASP A 149 -11.89 20.57 -14.06
N GLY A 150 -11.82 19.23 -14.18
CA GLY A 150 -12.73 18.28 -13.56
C GLY A 150 -14.16 18.28 -14.11
N GLN A 151 -14.46 19.12 -15.11
CA GLN A 151 -15.79 19.30 -15.66
C GLN A 151 -15.96 18.62 -17.02
N LEU A 152 -17.14 18.06 -17.25
CA LEU A 152 -17.56 17.54 -18.54
C LEU A 152 -18.02 18.70 -19.43
N ARG A 153 -17.22 19.05 -20.44
CA ARG A 153 -17.50 20.14 -21.37
C ARG A 153 -17.91 19.58 -22.72
N LYS A 154 -19.11 19.92 -23.20
CA LYS A 154 -19.66 19.42 -24.47
C LYS A 154 -19.18 20.28 -25.63
N PHE A 155 -18.78 19.68 -26.75
CA PHE A 155 -18.60 20.42 -27.99
C PHE A 155 -19.97 20.85 -28.55
N SER A 156 -20.19 22.15 -28.73
CA SER A 156 -21.49 22.70 -29.14
C SER A 156 -21.96 22.24 -30.52
N SER A 157 -21.04 21.83 -31.40
CA SER A 157 -21.36 21.17 -32.66
C SER A 157 -20.19 20.34 -33.19
N LEU A 158 -20.47 19.46 -34.15
CA LEU A 158 -19.45 18.74 -34.91
C LEU A 158 -18.54 19.71 -35.70
N GLU A 159 -19.06 20.86 -36.14
CA GLU A 159 -18.26 21.90 -36.79
C GLU A 159 -17.21 22.45 -35.82
N ILE A 160 -17.57 22.69 -34.55
CA ILE A 160 -16.61 23.16 -33.53
C ILE A 160 -15.52 22.13 -33.31
N LEU A 161 -15.90 20.86 -33.11
CA LEU A 161 -14.97 19.75 -32.93
C LEU A 161 -13.95 19.69 -34.09
N ILE A 162 -14.43 19.72 -35.33
CA ILE A 162 -13.58 19.67 -36.53
C ILE A 162 -12.71 20.94 -36.63
N SER A 163 -13.26 22.11 -36.33
CA SER A 163 -12.52 23.38 -36.41
C SER A 163 -11.36 23.46 -35.44
N LEU A 164 -11.47 22.78 -34.28
CA LEU A 164 -10.41 22.64 -33.29
C LEU A 164 -9.41 21.53 -33.67
N GLY A 165 -9.67 20.77 -34.74
CA GLY A 165 -8.77 19.74 -35.27
C GLY A 165 -8.96 18.36 -34.67
N TYR A 166 -10.01 18.15 -33.89
CA TYR A 166 -10.36 16.82 -33.38
C TYR A 166 -10.98 15.96 -34.48
N SER A 167 -10.80 14.65 -34.33
CA SER A 167 -11.45 13.60 -35.11
C SER A 167 -12.32 12.78 -34.18
N GLY A 168 -13.55 12.45 -34.62
CA GLY A 168 -14.46 11.63 -33.83
C GLY A 168 -13.94 10.24 -33.46
N LYS A 169 -12.87 9.76 -34.13
CA LYS A 169 -12.20 8.49 -33.81
C LYS A 169 -11.35 8.53 -32.53
N GLN A 170 -11.00 9.72 -32.05
CA GLN A 170 -10.19 9.91 -30.84
C GLN A 170 -11.02 9.83 -29.55
N PHE A 171 -12.35 9.75 -29.67
CA PHE A 171 -13.26 9.81 -28.54
C PHE A 171 -13.72 8.41 -28.16
N GLN A 172 -13.62 8.09 -26.88
CA GLN A 172 -14.09 6.85 -26.29
C GLN A 172 -15.62 6.90 -26.15
N GLU A 173 -16.33 5.91 -26.69
CA GLU A 173 -17.78 5.80 -26.50
C GLU A 173 -18.09 5.43 -25.04
N VAL A 174 -19.05 6.14 -24.42
CA VAL A 174 -19.44 6.01 -23.00
C VAL A 174 -20.94 6.14 -22.79
N SER A 175 -21.44 5.65 -21.66
CA SER A 175 -22.87 5.70 -21.32
C SER A 175 -23.27 7.02 -20.66
N ASP A 176 -24.58 7.31 -20.63
CA ASP A 176 -25.13 8.47 -19.88
C ASP A 176 -24.81 8.37 -18.38
N ALA A 177 -24.70 7.14 -17.84
CA ALA A 177 -24.35 6.89 -16.45
C ALA A 177 -22.88 7.24 -16.15
N ASP A 178 -21.96 6.93 -17.06
CA ASP A 178 -20.54 7.28 -16.90
C ASP A 178 -20.34 8.81 -16.88
N LEU A 179 -21.05 9.53 -17.76
CA LEU A 179 -20.97 10.99 -17.85
C LEU A 179 -21.48 11.71 -16.59
N ALA A 180 -22.33 11.07 -15.78
CA ALA A 180 -22.90 11.67 -14.59
C ALA A 180 -21.87 11.87 -13.45
N TYR A 181 -20.71 11.23 -13.52
CA TYR A 181 -19.66 11.32 -12.50
C TYR A 181 -18.72 12.53 -12.67
N ASN A 182 -18.83 13.27 -13.78
CA ASN A 182 -18.17 14.56 -13.93
C ASN A 182 -19.23 15.67 -13.88
N LYS A 183 -18.95 16.75 -13.14
CA LYS A 183 -19.84 17.92 -13.12
C LYS A 183 -19.92 18.51 -14.52
N LYS A 184 -21.12 18.91 -14.97
CA LYS A 184 -21.26 19.61 -16.26
C LYS A 184 -20.58 20.97 -16.17
N GLY A 185 -19.75 21.28 -17.17
CA GLY A 185 -19.18 22.61 -17.37
C GLY A 185 -19.76 23.28 -18.61
N ASP A 186 -19.24 24.47 -18.92
CA ASP A 186 -19.65 25.22 -20.10
C ASP A 186 -19.31 24.47 -21.40
N ASP A 187 -20.19 24.62 -22.39
CA ASP A 187 -19.99 24.10 -23.74
C ASP A 187 -18.74 24.73 -24.38
N ILE A 188 -18.03 23.94 -25.16
CA ILE A 188 -16.91 24.35 -26.00
C ILE A 188 -17.50 25.01 -27.25
N LEU A 189 -17.17 26.28 -27.45
CA LEU A 189 -17.65 27.14 -28.54
C LEU A 189 -16.51 27.49 -29.51
N LYS A 190 -16.82 28.21 -30.59
CA LYS A 190 -15.82 28.80 -31.49
C LYS A 190 -15.34 30.14 -30.95
N ASN A 191 -14.37 30.12 -30.05
CA ASN A 191 -13.78 31.35 -29.48
C ASN A 191 -12.25 31.40 -29.56
N ASN A 192 -11.65 30.70 -30.54
CA ASN A 192 -10.21 30.72 -30.86
C ASN A 192 -9.28 30.26 -29.71
N ASP A 193 -9.78 29.53 -28.72
CA ASP A 193 -8.97 28.98 -27.64
C ASP A 193 -9.30 27.50 -27.41
N TYR A 194 -8.34 26.77 -26.85
CA TYR A 194 -8.50 25.38 -26.46
C TYR A 194 -8.74 25.31 -24.95
N PRO A 195 -9.67 24.46 -24.48
CA PRO A 195 -9.84 24.24 -23.05
C PRO A 195 -8.56 23.71 -22.39
N ASN A 196 -8.42 23.93 -21.08
CA ASN A 196 -7.40 23.27 -20.28
C ASN A 196 -7.46 21.75 -20.47
N ALA A 197 -6.33 21.09 -20.27
CA ALA A 197 -6.16 19.66 -20.49
C ALA A 197 -6.31 19.18 -21.95
N THR A 198 -6.43 20.10 -22.91
CA THR A 198 -6.25 19.74 -24.33
C THR A 198 -4.81 19.28 -24.57
N LEU A 199 -4.66 18.15 -25.27
CA LEU A 199 -3.37 17.53 -25.55
C LEU A 199 -2.92 17.83 -26.97
N PHE A 200 -1.64 18.15 -27.13
CA PHE A 200 -1.04 18.45 -28.43
C PHE A 200 0.22 17.64 -28.66
N GLN A 201 0.49 17.33 -29.92
CA GLN A 201 1.77 16.87 -30.41
C GLN A 201 2.31 17.92 -31.38
N VAL A 202 3.37 18.63 -30.98
CA VAL A 202 4.05 19.62 -31.84
C VAL A 202 5.39 19.02 -32.25
N GLU A 203 5.52 18.72 -33.54
CA GLU A 203 6.61 17.88 -34.05
C GLU A 203 6.70 16.56 -33.24
N ASP A 204 7.82 16.33 -32.55
CA ASP A 204 8.07 15.12 -31.75
C ASP A 204 7.74 15.29 -30.26
N ASN A 205 7.23 16.45 -29.83
CA ASN A 205 7.02 16.74 -28.41
C ASN A 205 5.52 16.78 -28.04
N PHE A 206 5.17 16.21 -26.90
CA PHE A 206 3.83 16.27 -26.34
C PHE A 206 3.65 17.44 -25.37
N TYR A 207 2.47 18.06 -25.40
CA TYR A 207 2.10 19.19 -24.54
C TYR A 207 0.68 19.02 -24.01
N ILE A 208 0.41 19.64 -22.86
CA ILE A 208 -0.92 19.82 -22.29
C ILE A 208 -1.21 21.32 -22.13
N MET A 209 -2.44 21.73 -22.46
CA MET A 209 -2.91 23.10 -22.25
C MET A 209 -3.17 23.36 -20.77
N GLU A 210 -2.56 24.40 -20.22
CA GLU A 210 -2.80 24.88 -18.86
C GLU A 210 -2.78 26.41 -18.88
N ASN A 211 -3.92 27.04 -18.58
CA ASN A 211 -4.05 28.51 -18.52
C ASN A 211 -3.53 29.24 -19.78
N ARG A 212 -3.89 28.73 -20.96
CA ARG A 212 -3.47 29.23 -22.29
C ARG A 212 -1.97 29.09 -22.60
N GLN A 213 -1.22 28.35 -21.79
CA GLN A 213 0.16 27.98 -22.05
C GLN A 213 0.29 26.49 -22.33
N LEU A 214 1.30 26.11 -23.10
CA LEU A 214 1.58 24.71 -23.39
C LEU A 214 2.65 24.17 -22.46
N LYS A 215 2.25 23.31 -21.53
CA LYS A 215 3.19 22.63 -20.65
C LYS A 215 3.72 21.39 -21.37
N LYS A 216 5.01 21.38 -21.67
CA LYS A 216 5.68 20.27 -22.36
C LYS A 216 5.81 19.08 -21.41
N PHE A 217 5.51 17.86 -21.85
CA PHE A 217 5.87 16.66 -21.08
C PHE A 217 7.39 16.47 -21.08
N VAL A 218 7.92 16.05 -19.93
CA VAL A 218 9.37 15.81 -19.79
C VAL A 218 9.87 14.72 -20.75
N SER A 219 9.01 13.76 -21.09
CA SER A 219 9.27 12.72 -22.09
C SER A 219 7.97 12.13 -22.65
N ASP A 220 8.11 11.34 -23.73
CA ASP A 220 7.01 10.54 -24.27
C ASP A 220 6.47 9.54 -23.25
N GLN A 221 7.32 8.97 -22.40
CA GLN A 221 6.89 8.04 -21.34
C GLN A 221 6.07 8.76 -20.27
N ALA A 222 6.44 10.00 -19.91
CA ALA A 222 5.64 10.83 -19.02
C ALA A 222 4.25 11.12 -19.61
N PHE A 223 4.18 11.46 -20.91
CA PHE A 223 2.90 11.59 -21.61
C PHE A 223 2.11 10.28 -21.60
N LEU A 224 2.74 9.15 -21.96
CA LEU A 224 2.09 7.83 -22.07
C LEU A 224 1.66 7.22 -20.74
N SER A 225 2.26 7.64 -19.62
CA SER A 225 1.77 7.30 -18.28
C SER A 225 0.40 7.94 -17.99
N ASN A 226 0.12 9.09 -18.61
CA ASN A 226 -1.15 9.79 -18.46
C ASN A 226 -2.12 9.47 -19.61
N TYR A 227 -1.71 9.58 -20.86
CA TYR A 227 -2.57 9.67 -22.03
C TYR A 227 -2.19 8.66 -23.10
N THR A 228 -3.04 8.48 -24.10
CA THR A 228 -2.69 7.73 -25.31
C THR A 228 -2.36 8.70 -26.43
N SER A 229 -1.41 8.33 -27.31
CA SER A 229 -0.91 9.24 -28.36
C SER A 229 -1.99 9.72 -29.33
N ASP A 230 -3.04 8.93 -29.52
CA ASP A 230 -4.18 9.27 -30.37
C ASP A 230 -5.07 10.39 -29.78
N GLN A 231 -4.94 10.71 -28.49
CA GLN A 231 -5.66 11.85 -27.89
C GLN A 231 -5.05 13.20 -28.28
N ALA A 232 -3.77 13.23 -28.69
CA ALA A 232 -3.05 14.47 -28.95
C ALA A 232 -3.36 15.04 -30.34
N LEU A 233 -3.61 16.35 -30.40
CA LEU A 233 -3.79 17.09 -31.64
C LEU A 233 -2.45 17.42 -32.27
N LYS A 234 -2.21 16.96 -33.50
CA LYS A 234 -0.98 17.26 -34.23
C LYS A 234 -0.97 18.70 -34.71
N LYS A 235 0.12 19.42 -34.42
CA LYS A 235 0.37 20.82 -34.82
C LYS A 235 1.81 20.99 -35.30
N ASP A 236 2.06 22.06 -36.05
CA ASP A 236 3.41 22.48 -36.43
C ASP A 236 3.95 23.56 -35.48
N THR A 237 5.23 23.90 -35.61
CA THR A 237 5.92 24.85 -34.71
C THR A 237 5.35 26.25 -34.71
N ARG A 238 4.60 26.67 -35.74
CA ARG A 238 3.93 27.99 -35.73
C ARG A 238 2.87 28.06 -34.64
N PHE A 239 2.32 26.92 -34.23
CA PHE A 239 1.38 26.85 -33.11
C PHE A 239 1.97 27.38 -31.80
N LEU A 240 3.27 27.22 -31.59
CA LEU A 240 3.97 27.73 -30.40
C LEU A 240 4.09 29.26 -30.38
N SER A 241 3.84 29.94 -31.50
CA SER A 241 3.81 31.41 -31.55
C SER A 241 2.53 31.96 -30.93
N ASP A 242 1.41 31.28 -31.12
CA ASP A 242 0.11 31.66 -30.56
C ASP A 242 -0.08 31.11 -29.13
N TYR A 243 0.53 29.96 -28.84
CA TYR A 243 0.48 29.27 -27.55
C TYR A 243 1.90 28.97 -27.06
N PRO A 244 2.56 29.91 -26.37
CA PRO A 244 3.93 29.73 -25.93
C PRO A 244 4.05 28.57 -24.96
N ALA A 245 5.18 27.85 -25.05
CA ALA A 245 5.51 26.80 -24.11
C ALA A 245 5.78 27.41 -22.72
N ALA A 246 5.21 26.80 -21.68
CA ALA A 246 5.53 27.13 -20.30
C ALA A 246 6.95 26.64 -19.95
N GLU A 247 7.60 27.32 -19.01
CA GLU A 247 8.95 26.92 -18.54
C GLU A 247 8.92 25.61 -17.74
N ASN A 248 7.85 25.37 -17.00
CA ASN A 248 7.69 24.14 -16.23
C ASN A 248 7.28 22.97 -17.12
N LEU A 249 7.72 21.77 -16.74
CA LEU A 249 7.42 20.54 -17.48
C LEU A 249 6.29 19.76 -16.80
N ALA A 250 5.53 19.01 -17.60
CA ALA A 250 4.56 18.04 -17.14
C ALA A 250 5.25 16.69 -16.91
N GLY A 251 5.01 16.11 -15.74
CA GLY A 251 5.59 14.86 -15.30
C GLY A 251 4.78 13.62 -15.64
N PHE A 252 5.20 12.50 -15.06
CA PHE A 252 4.49 11.23 -15.05
C PHE A 252 3.21 11.34 -14.21
N SER A 253 2.25 10.45 -14.46
CA SER A 253 1.02 10.36 -13.66
C SER A 253 1.33 9.99 -12.21
N ASP A 254 0.49 10.45 -11.29
CA ASP A 254 0.48 9.94 -9.91
C ASP A 254 0.30 8.42 -9.89
N GLY A 255 1.02 7.74 -8.99
CA GLY A 255 1.05 6.29 -8.88
C GLY A 255 2.02 5.59 -9.84
N THR A 256 2.75 6.33 -10.69
CA THR A 256 3.71 5.73 -11.62
C THR A 256 4.93 5.19 -10.88
N LEU A 257 5.30 3.94 -11.18
CA LEU A 257 6.55 3.32 -10.74
C LEU A 257 7.64 3.63 -11.76
N VAL A 258 8.74 4.21 -11.28
CA VAL A 258 9.90 4.54 -12.13
C VAL A 258 11.18 3.95 -11.55
N SER A 259 12.17 3.68 -12.40
CA SER A 259 13.51 3.29 -11.97
C SER A 259 14.58 4.21 -12.53
N ASN A 260 15.58 4.46 -11.69
CA ASN A 260 16.83 5.09 -12.11
C ASN A 260 17.98 4.31 -11.46
N ASP A 261 18.87 3.78 -12.30
CA ASP A 261 19.88 2.76 -11.94
C ASP A 261 19.27 1.54 -11.25
N ILE A 262 19.65 1.27 -9.99
CA ILE A 262 19.18 0.14 -9.19
C ILE A 262 18.00 0.49 -8.26
N SER A 263 17.59 1.76 -8.24
CA SER A 263 16.56 2.25 -7.32
C SER A 263 15.21 2.36 -8.02
N VAL A 264 14.15 1.96 -7.31
CA VAL A 264 12.77 2.13 -7.75
C VAL A 264 12.09 3.20 -6.90
N TYR A 265 11.23 3.97 -7.54
CA TYR A 265 10.52 5.07 -6.92
C TYR A 265 9.04 5.06 -7.31
N ILE A 266 8.22 5.69 -6.47
CA ILE A 266 6.82 5.98 -6.76
C ILE A 266 6.67 7.49 -6.93
N ILE A 267 6.03 7.92 -8.01
CA ILE A 267 5.69 9.33 -8.25
C ILE A 267 4.28 9.60 -7.70
N SER A 268 4.14 10.65 -6.91
CA SER A 268 2.84 11.07 -6.37
C SER A 268 2.87 12.56 -6.01
N GLN A 269 1.89 13.34 -6.49
CA GLN A 269 1.74 14.76 -6.18
C GLN A 269 3.02 15.58 -6.42
N ASN A 270 3.65 15.37 -7.57
CA ASN A 270 4.92 16.03 -7.96
C ASN A 270 6.11 15.73 -7.01
N LYS A 271 5.98 14.70 -6.18
CA LYS A 271 7.05 14.15 -5.35
C LYS A 271 7.47 12.77 -5.83
N ILE A 272 8.64 12.34 -5.37
CA ILE A 272 9.18 11.03 -5.65
C ILE A 272 9.62 10.31 -4.37
N ASN A 273 9.02 9.15 -4.10
CA ASN A 273 9.29 8.33 -2.92
C ASN A 273 10.19 7.15 -3.32
N PRO A 274 11.45 7.08 -2.85
CA PRO A 274 12.28 5.89 -3.07
C PRO A 274 11.71 4.70 -2.30
N ILE A 275 11.66 3.53 -2.93
CA ILE A 275 11.26 2.28 -2.28
C ILE A 275 12.51 1.65 -1.66
N ASP A 276 12.43 1.28 -0.38
CA ASP A 276 13.59 0.86 0.41
C ASP A 276 14.21 -0.48 -0.02
N ASN A 277 13.40 -1.44 -0.44
CA ASN A 277 13.86 -2.76 -0.87
C ASN A 277 12.81 -3.52 -1.72
N PRO A 278 13.23 -4.58 -2.45
CA PRO A 278 12.34 -5.45 -3.22
C PRO A 278 11.19 -6.10 -2.43
N ILE A 279 11.42 -6.43 -1.16
CA ILE A 279 10.39 -7.08 -0.32
C ILE A 279 9.24 -6.10 -0.09
N THR A 280 9.53 -4.83 0.21
CA THR A 280 8.51 -3.78 0.30
C THR A 280 7.77 -3.61 -1.01
N PHE A 281 8.49 -3.57 -2.15
CA PHE A 281 7.89 -3.43 -3.47
C PHE A 281 6.84 -4.53 -3.74
N GLU A 282 7.25 -5.79 -3.60
CA GLU A 282 6.42 -6.96 -3.91
C GLU A 282 5.29 -7.15 -2.87
N SER A 283 5.58 -6.90 -1.59
CA SER A 283 4.58 -7.03 -0.53
C SER A 283 3.46 -6.00 -0.68
N ASN A 284 3.78 -4.81 -1.21
CA ASN A 284 2.81 -3.78 -1.58
C ASN A 284 2.05 -4.08 -2.88
N GLY A 285 2.27 -5.24 -3.52
CA GLY A 285 1.53 -5.66 -4.70
C GLY A 285 1.97 -4.98 -6.00
N TYR A 286 3.10 -4.26 -5.98
CA TYR A 286 3.71 -3.70 -7.18
C TYR A 286 4.33 -4.81 -8.04
N ARG A 287 4.42 -4.56 -9.35
CA ARG A 287 4.92 -5.52 -10.34
C ARG A 287 6.09 -4.93 -11.10
N TRP A 288 7.16 -5.71 -11.26
CA TRP A 288 8.39 -5.25 -11.91
C TRP A 288 8.17 -4.84 -13.37
N GLU A 289 7.23 -5.49 -14.07
CA GLU A 289 6.81 -5.13 -15.43
C GLU A 289 6.11 -3.76 -15.55
N ASP A 290 5.68 -3.17 -14.43
CA ASP A 290 5.05 -1.83 -14.41
C ASP A 290 6.07 -0.70 -14.26
N VAL A 291 7.32 -1.02 -13.90
CA VAL A 291 8.39 -0.04 -13.66
C VAL A 291 8.88 0.56 -14.98
N VAL A 292 8.88 1.89 -15.06
CA VAL A 292 9.36 2.65 -16.22
C VAL A 292 10.79 3.16 -15.96
N PRO A 293 11.79 2.76 -16.75
CA PRO A 293 13.14 3.30 -16.62
C PRO A 293 13.18 4.77 -17.06
N ILE A 294 13.80 5.63 -16.25
CA ILE A 294 13.91 7.08 -16.49
C ILE A 294 15.34 7.59 -16.33
N GLY A 295 15.64 8.70 -17.01
CA GLY A 295 16.90 9.44 -16.89
C GLY A 295 17.00 10.30 -15.63
N SER A 296 18.20 10.76 -15.30
CA SER A 296 18.42 11.65 -14.14
C SER A 296 17.80 13.04 -14.33
N ASP A 297 17.67 13.50 -15.58
CA ASP A 297 16.97 14.73 -15.96
C ASP A 297 15.47 14.62 -15.66
N GLU A 298 14.82 13.52 -16.03
CA GLU A 298 13.42 13.25 -15.69
C GLU A 298 13.21 13.14 -14.17
N LEU A 299 14.13 12.46 -13.48
CA LEU A 299 14.10 12.30 -12.02
C LEU A 299 14.19 13.67 -11.30
N SER A 300 14.99 14.59 -11.83
CA SER A 300 15.24 15.91 -11.23
C SER A 300 14.02 16.84 -11.21
N LEU A 301 12.94 16.49 -11.93
CA LEU A 301 11.68 17.24 -11.93
C LEU A 301 10.94 17.13 -10.59
N TYR A 302 11.21 16.09 -9.80
CA TYR A 302 10.46 15.77 -8.59
C TYR A 302 11.23 16.12 -7.32
N GLU A 303 10.50 16.63 -6.33
CA GLU A 303 11.02 16.75 -4.97
C GLU A 303 11.09 15.35 -4.33
N LYS A 304 12.27 14.98 -3.84
CA LYS A 304 12.45 13.73 -3.10
C LYS A 304 11.68 13.78 -1.78
N ASP A 305 10.83 12.79 -1.56
CA ASP A 305 10.03 12.65 -0.35
C ASP A 305 10.52 11.47 0.51
N LYS A 306 9.80 11.19 1.61
CA LYS A 306 10.12 10.12 2.55
C LYS A 306 10.29 8.77 1.83
N LEU A 307 11.19 7.96 2.39
CA LEU A 307 11.40 6.57 2.01
C LEU A 307 10.09 5.81 2.14
N PHE A 308 9.67 5.16 1.06
CA PHE A 308 8.56 4.22 1.04
C PHE A 308 9.06 2.88 1.54
N ASN A 309 8.60 2.48 2.72
CA ASN A 309 8.94 1.24 3.40
C ASN A 309 7.68 0.43 3.64
N ILE A 310 7.80 -0.70 4.36
CA ILE A 310 6.66 -1.57 4.61
C ILE A 310 5.51 -0.86 5.34
N LYS A 311 5.79 0.11 6.21
CA LYS A 311 4.78 0.87 6.97
C LYS A 311 4.13 2.01 6.19
N SER A 312 4.44 2.12 4.90
CA SER A 312 4.01 3.24 4.09
C SER A 312 2.69 2.90 3.39
N PRO A 313 1.61 3.65 3.60
CA PRO A 313 0.39 3.45 2.84
C PRO A 313 0.67 3.79 1.38
N HIS A 314 0.01 3.07 0.45
CA HIS A 314 0.11 3.39 -0.97
C HIS A 314 -0.23 4.86 -1.24
N PRO A 315 0.56 5.56 -2.05
CA PRO A 315 0.39 6.99 -2.26
C PRO A 315 -0.72 7.29 -3.27
N ASN A 316 -0.96 8.59 -3.50
CA ASN A 316 -1.99 9.04 -4.42
C ASN A 316 -1.72 8.55 -5.85
N GLY A 317 -2.81 8.28 -6.57
CA GLY A 317 -2.76 7.70 -7.91
C GLY A 317 -2.70 6.17 -7.92
N THR A 318 -2.50 5.52 -6.76
CA THR A 318 -2.60 4.07 -6.66
C THR A 318 -4.01 3.61 -6.98
N VAL A 319 -4.15 2.70 -7.95
CA VAL A 319 -5.42 2.09 -8.31
C VAL A 319 -5.50 0.66 -7.81
N TYR A 320 -6.56 0.36 -7.05
CA TYR A 320 -6.92 -0.98 -6.63
C TYR A 320 -7.98 -1.58 -7.54
N LYS A 321 -7.96 -2.91 -7.69
CA LYS A 321 -9.03 -3.69 -8.31
C LYS A 321 -9.46 -4.81 -7.36
N ALA A 322 -10.74 -4.78 -6.98
CA ALA A 322 -11.36 -5.83 -6.19
C ALA A 322 -11.59 -7.09 -7.04
N ILE A 323 -11.13 -8.24 -6.55
CA ILE A 323 -11.16 -9.49 -7.32
C ILE A 323 -12.57 -10.07 -7.47
N GLU A 324 -13.47 -9.82 -6.51
CA GLU A 324 -14.79 -10.46 -6.48
C GLU A 324 -15.77 -9.86 -7.49
N ASN A 325 -15.78 -8.54 -7.61
CA ASN A 325 -16.76 -7.79 -8.40
C ASN A 325 -16.11 -6.91 -9.49
N SER A 326 -14.77 -6.93 -9.60
CA SER A 326 -14.02 -6.07 -10.52
C SER A 326 -14.25 -4.57 -10.31
N THR A 327 -14.63 -4.15 -9.09
CA THR A 327 -14.70 -2.74 -8.73
C THR A 327 -13.30 -2.14 -8.64
N TYR A 328 -13.17 -0.89 -9.07
CA TYR A 328 -11.93 -0.15 -9.03
C TYR A 328 -12.00 0.94 -7.97
N TYR A 329 -10.86 1.21 -7.35
CA TYR A 329 -10.69 2.32 -6.42
C TYR A 329 -9.40 3.06 -6.71
N ILE A 330 -9.37 4.36 -6.48
CA ILE A 330 -8.14 5.16 -6.50
C ILE A 330 -7.87 5.77 -5.13
N VAL A 331 -6.61 5.72 -4.69
CA VAL A 331 -6.16 6.44 -3.50
C VAL A 331 -5.90 7.89 -3.89
N ARG A 332 -6.53 8.81 -3.16
CA ARG A 332 -6.35 10.24 -3.36
C ARG A 332 -6.65 10.99 -2.06
N ASP A 333 -5.79 11.93 -1.70
CA ASP A 333 -5.98 12.85 -0.57
C ASP A 333 -6.32 12.14 0.76
N GLY A 334 -5.70 10.96 0.99
CA GLY A 334 -5.91 10.16 2.21
C GLY A 334 -7.25 9.40 2.26
N GLN A 335 -7.96 9.32 1.14
CA GLN A 335 -9.20 8.56 0.99
C GLN A 335 -9.10 7.55 -0.15
N LYS A 336 -9.99 6.56 -0.11
CA LYS A 336 -10.17 5.62 -1.21
C LYS A 336 -11.45 5.96 -1.96
N HIS A 337 -11.33 6.36 -3.21
CA HIS A 337 -12.46 6.77 -4.03
C HIS A 337 -12.88 5.67 -5.01
N PRO A 338 -14.17 5.32 -5.11
CA PRO A 338 -14.66 4.40 -6.14
C PRO A 338 -14.48 4.98 -7.55
N LEU A 339 -14.06 4.13 -8.49
CA LEU A 339 -14.08 4.38 -9.92
C LEU A 339 -15.23 3.55 -10.52
N PRO A 340 -16.39 4.17 -10.82
CA PRO A 340 -17.66 3.46 -11.01
C PRO A 340 -17.75 2.51 -12.20
N SER A 341 -16.85 2.65 -13.18
CA SER A 341 -16.79 1.77 -14.35
C SER A 341 -15.34 1.53 -14.78
N GLU A 342 -15.10 0.43 -15.48
CA GLU A 342 -13.78 0.10 -16.01
C GLU A 342 -13.26 1.18 -16.99
N ILE A 343 -14.16 1.82 -17.75
CA ILE A 343 -13.78 2.86 -18.71
C ILE A 343 -13.32 4.12 -17.95
N ILE A 344 -14.02 4.51 -16.88
CA ILE A 344 -13.57 5.57 -15.98
C ILE A 344 -12.21 5.20 -15.37
N ALA A 345 -12.08 3.98 -14.86
CA ALA A 345 -10.86 3.52 -14.21
C ALA A 345 -9.64 3.59 -15.16
N LYS A 346 -9.79 3.13 -16.41
CA LYS A 346 -8.74 3.20 -17.45
C LYS A 346 -8.33 4.61 -17.86
N SER A 347 -9.11 5.64 -17.49
CA SER A 347 -8.66 7.02 -17.64
C SER A 347 -7.60 7.37 -16.59
N TRP A 348 -7.63 6.77 -15.40
CA TRP A 348 -6.73 7.11 -14.29
C TRP A 348 -5.39 6.37 -14.30
N PHE A 349 -5.32 5.16 -14.84
CA PHE A 349 -4.10 4.35 -14.84
C PHE A 349 -3.82 3.72 -16.20
N ARG A 350 -2.53 3.42 -16.48
CA ARG A 350 -2.06 2.80 -17.72
C ARG A 350 -1.36 1.45 -17.54
N LYS A 351 -1.06 1.10 -16.29
CA LYS A 351 -0.36 -0.14 -15.88
C LYS A 351 -1.31 -1.09 -15.16
N ASN A 352 -0.81 -2.03 -14.35
CA ASN A 352 -1.69 -2.95 -13.65
C ASN A 352 -2.18 -2.35 -12.32
N PRO A 353 -3.48 -2.47 -11.99
CA PRO A 353 -3.97 -2.11 -10.67
C PRO A 353 -3.53 -3.15 -9.64
N ILE A 354 -3.44 -2.73 -8.37
CA ILE A 354 -3.13 -3.62 -7.26
C ILE A 354 -4.38 -4.44 -6.91
N LEU A 355 -4.22 -5.75 -6.81
CA LEU A 355 -5.35 -6.66 -6.54
C LEU A 355 -5.65 -6.71 -5.05
N VAL A 356 -6.94 -6.58 -4.71
CA VAL A 356 -7.45 -6.62 -3.34
C VAL A 356 -8.73 -7.44 -3.26
N SER A 357 -9.09 -7.84 -2.05
CA SER A 357 -10.39 -8.45 -1.76
C SER A 357 -11.24 -7.44 -1.01
N GLU A 358 -12.43 -7.10 -1.53
CA GLU A 358 -13.35 -6.21 -0.81
C GLU A 358 -13.81 -6.82 0.51
N LYS A 359 -13.86 -8.16 0.59
CA LYS A 359 -14.19 -8.88 1.83
C LYS A 359 -13.22 -8.56 2.97
N SER A 360 -12.01 -8.09 2.68
CA SER A 360 -11.05 -7.64 3.71
C SER A 360 -11.54 -6.44 4.53
N LEU A 361 -12.48 -5.65 4.00
CA LEU A 361 -13.06 -4.50 4.69
C LEU A 361 -14.01 -4.93 5.81
N ASP A 362 -14.78 -5.99 5.55
CA ASP A 362 -15.86 -6.47 6.42
C ASP A 362 -15.46 -7.66 7.29
N THR A 363 -14.49 -8.47 6.84
CA THR A 363 -14.08 -9.68 7.53
C THR A 363 -13.28 -9.32 8.78
N LYS A 364 -13.94 -9.44 9.93
CA LYS A 364 -13.35 -9.21 11.25
C LYS A 364 -13.40 -10.48 12.08
N VAL A 365 -12.30 -10.79 12.75
CA VAL A 365 -12.25 -11.86 13.76
C VAL A 365 -12.11 -11.20 15.12
N SER A 366 -12.93 -11.63 16.09
CA SER A 366 -12.91 -11.09 17.45
C SER A 366 -12.34 -12.08 18.46
N CYS A 367 -11.80 -11.55 19.55
CA CYS A 367 -11.46 -12.30 20.75
C CYS A 367 -11.93 -11.53 22.00
N ASP A 368 -12.24 -12.27 23.07
CA ASP A 368 -12.53 -11.67 24.38
C ASP A 368 -11.24 -11.59 25.20
N LEU A 369 -10.95 -10.39 25.72
CA LEU A 369 -9.79 -10.16 26.58
C LEU A 369 -9.99 -10.81 27.95
N GLN A 370 -9.10 -11.74 28.31
CA GLN A 370 -9.14 -12.44 29.58
C GLN A 370 -7.92 -12.10 30.43
N LYS A 371 -8.12 -12.04 31.74
CA LYS A 371 -7.04 -11.72 32.68
C LYS A 371 -5.98 -12.83 32.66
N LYS A 372 -4.72 -12.48 32.39
CA LYS A 372 -3.60 -13.43 32.33
C LYS A 372 -3.38 -14.13 33.67
N PHE A 373 -3.36 -13.35 34.74
CA PHE A 373 -3.31 -13.82 36.12
C PHE A 373 -4.22 -12.96 37.01
N SER A 374 -4.87 -13.56 38.01
CA SER A 374 -5.82 -12.86 38.89
C SER A 374 -5.26 -11.62 39.59
N TRP A 375 -3.95 -11.57 39.85
CA TRP A 375 -3.27 -10.43 40.47
C TRP A 375 -2.64 -9.42 39.49
N SER A 376 -2.55 -9.74 38.20
CA SER A 376 -1.93 -8.86 37.21
C SER A 376 -2.94 -7.91 36.57
N ASN A 377 -2.52 -6.72 36.16
CA ASN A 377 -3.35 -5.84 35.31
C ASN A 377 -3.19 -6.16 33.82
N VAL A 378 -2.79 -7.40 33.49
CA VAL A 378 -2.55 -7.84 32.12
C VAL A 378 -3.73 -8.68 31.66
N TYR A 379 -4.30 -8.29 30.54
CA TYR A 379 -5.34 -9.04 29.85
C TYR A 379 -4.81 -9.48 28.49
N GLU A 380 -5.13 -10.70 28.10
CA GLU A 380 -4.69 -11.28 26.85
C GLU A 380 -5.82 -11.99 26.12
N CYS A 381 -5.68 -12.09 24.81
CA CYS A 381 -6.51 -12.94 23.98
C CYS A 381 -5.67 -13.51 22.83
N GLU A 382 -6.20 -14.50 22.11
CA GLU A 382 -5.56 -15.05 20.92
C GLU A 382 -6.54 -15.07 19.75
N ILE A 383 -6.07 -14.66 18.57
CA ILE A 383 -6.84 -14.65 17.33
C ILE A 383 -6.15 -15.59 16.31
N PRO A 384 -6.85 -16.59 15.74
CA PRO A 384 -6.33 -17.37 14.63
C PRO A 384 -6.27 -16.55 13.33
N LEU A 385 -5.19 -16.68 12.57
CA LEU A 385 -4.93 -15.84 11.39
C LEU A 385 -5.25 -16.51 10.05
N GLU A 386 -5.70 -17.77 10.07
CA GLU A 386 -6.00 -18.56 8.87
C GLU A 386 -6.99 -17.86 7.94
N VAL A 387 -8.00 -17.19 8.51
CA VAL A 387 -9.03 -16.44 7.77
C VAL A 387 -8.43 -15.33 6.90
N PHE A 388 -7.31 -14.73 7.34
CA PHE A 388 -6.68 -13.61 6.64
C PHE A 388 -5.67 -14.05 5.57
N SER A 389 -5.39 -15.35 5.44
CA SER A 389 -4.49 -15.89 4.41
C SER A 389 -4.99 -15.64 2.98
N ALA A 390 -6.29 -15.43 2.81
CA ALA A 390 -6.93 -15.11 1.54
C ALA A 390 -6.85 -13.62 1.15
N PHE A 391 -6.43 -12.74 2.06
CA PHE A 391 -6.40 -11.30 1.83
C PHE A 391 -4.98 -10.79 1.57
N ALA A 392 -4.85 -9.99 0.51
CA ALA A 392 -3.64 -9.25 0.20
C ALA A 392 -3.33 -8.19 1.28
N GLY A 393 -2.11 -7.67 1.24
CA GLY A 393 -1.59 -6.76 2.25
C GLY A 393 -0.99 -7.46 3.46
N PHE A 394 -0.42 -6.63 4.33
CA PHE A 394 0.32 -7.04 5.52
C PHE A 394 -0.06 -6.18 6.73
N ASP A 395 -1.00 -5.25 6.58
CA ASP A 395 -1.48 -4.37 7.62
C ASP A 395 -2.58 -5.08 8.40
N TYR A 396 -2.27 -5.39 9.66
CA TYR A 396 -3.21 -5.96 10.61
C TYR A 396 -3.72 -4.86 11.51
N GLN A 397 -4.97 -4.47 11.28
CA GLN A 397 -5.64 -3.43 12.05
C GLN A 397 -6.48 -4.05 13.16
N PHE A 398 -6.19 -3.61 14.38
CA PHE A 398 -6.94 -3.98 15.56
C PHE A 398 -7.85 -2.83 15.99
N ASN A 399 -9.03 -3.17 16.53
CA ASN A 399 -9.85 -2.16 17.18
C ASN A 399 -10.59 -2.68 18.42
N MET A 400 -10.85 -1.77 19.36
CA MET A 400 -11.57 -2.03 20.60
C MET A 400 -12.34 -0.78 21.04
N THR A 401 -13.53 -0.97 21.60
CA THR A 401 -14.41 0.13 22.07
C THR A 401 -14.77 -0.11 23.53
N PRO A 402 -14.04 0.47 24.50
CA PRO A 402 -14.23 0.13 25.90
C PRO A 402 -15.58 0.64 26.44
N GLY A 403 -16.22 -0.18 27.28
CA GLY A 403 -17.49 0.16 27.95
C GLY A 403 -17.36 1.17 29.09
N GLU A 404 -16.13 1.46 29.52
CA GLU A 404 -15.77 2.46 30.53
C GLU A 404 -14.48 3.19 30.13
N GLU A 405 -14.13 4.23 30.88
CA GLU A 405 -12.83 4.87 30.72
C GLU A 405 -11.72 3.92 31.21
N ILE A 406 -10.75 3.63 30.35
CA ILE A 406 -9.61 2.76 30.67
C ILE A 406 -8.30 3.52 30.51
N ARG A 407 -7.26 3.00 31.16
CA ARG A 407 -5.90 3.52 30.99
C ARG A 407 -4.92 2.39 30.71
N ILE A 408 -4.29 2.43 29.55
CA ILE A 408 -3.39 1.40 29.05
C ILE A 408 -1.95 1.89 29.21
N ASN A 409 -1.08 1.09 29.83
CA ASN A 409 0.35 1.35 29.90
C ASN A 409 1.06 0.87 28.62
N SER A 410 0.72 -0.33 28.14
CA SER A 410 1.30 -0.92 26.93
C SER A 410 0.34 -1.87 26.22
N ILE A 411 0.57 -2.02 24.91
CA ILE A 411 -0.04 -3.04 24.04
C ILE A 411 1.09 -3.88 23.47
N ASP A 412 0.92 -5.19 23.47
CA ASP A 412 1.87 -6.14 22.93
C ASP A 412 1.14 -7.12 22.00
N VAL A 413 1.74 -7.40 20.83
CA VAL A 413 1.23 -8.37 19.85
C VAL A 413 2.34 -9.36 19.52
N ASP A 414 2.11 -10.64 19.82
CA ASP A 414 3.04 -11.74 19.58
C ASP A 414 2.45 -12.71 18.56
N TYR A 415 2.95 -12.63 17.33
CA TYR A 415 2.58 -13.48 16.21
C TYR A 415 3.36 -14.80 16.27
N LYS A 416 2.65 -15.93 16.20
CA LYS A 416 3.26 -17.26 16.36
C LYS A 416 2.90 -18.21 15.24
N LYS A 417 3.84 -19.07 14.87
CA LYS A 417 3.56 -20.29 14.11
C LYS A 417 3.14 -21.41 15.06
N ASN A 418 2.05 -22.08 14.73
CA ASN A 418 1.62 -23.26 15.47
C ASN A 418 2.63 -24.39 15.30
N VAL A 419 2.94 -25.09 16.40
CA VAL A 419 3.83 -26.25 16.40
C VAL A 419 3.08 -27.46 15.85
N ASN A 420 3.03 -27.59 14.53
CA ASN A 420 2.36 -28.68 13.84
C ASN A 420 3.06 -29.03 12.51
N MET A 421 2.63 -30.14 11.91
CA MET A 421 3.22 -30.65 10.67
C MET A 421 2.95 -29.74 9.46
N THR A 422 1.84 -29.00 9.46
CA THR A 422 1.50 -28.05 8.39
C THR A 422 2.50 -26.89 8.37
N SER A 423 2.71 -26.23 9.50
CA SER A 423 3.68 -25.15 9.66
C SER A 423 5.11 -25.60 9.32
N PHE A 424 5.49 -26.82 9.70
CA PHE A 424 6.79 -27.40 9.33
C PHE A 424 6.93 -27.57 7.81
N LYS A 425 5.91 -28.12 7.14
CA LYS A 425 5.91 -28.27 5.67
C LYS A 425 6.00 -26.92 4.96
N ASP A 426 5.28 -25.92 5.44
CA ASP A 426 5.34 -24.56 4.89
C ASP A 426 6.74 -23.94 5.04
N PHE A 427 7.38 -24.14 6.19
CA PHE A 427 8.76 -23.72 6.40
C PHE A 427 9.71 -24.39 5.39
N ILE A 428 9.62 -25.71 5.20
CA ILE A 428 10.46 -26.42 4.22
C ILE A 428 10.21 -25.93 2.80
N LYS A 429 8.94 -25.70 2.42
CA LYS A 429 8.59 -25.17 1.09
C LYS A 429 9.24 -23.80 0.86
N THR A 430 9.02 -22.85 1.77
CA THR A 430 9.60 -21.50 1.68
C THR A 430 11.13 -21.51 1.68
N MET A 431 11.75 -22.40 2.45
CA MET A 431 13.21 -22.58 2.43
C MET A 431 13.71 -23.07 1.06
N ILE A 432 13.05 -24.06 0.45
CA ILE A 432 13.40 -24.55 -0.90
C ILE A 432 13.23 -23.45 -1.95
N GLU A 433 12.15 -22.68 -1.88
CA GLU A 433 11.90 -21.55 -2.78
C GLU A 433 13.00 -20.48 -2.67
N ARG A 434 13.38 -20.09 -1.45
CA ARG A 434 14.50 -19.16 -1.22
C ARG A 434 15.83 -19.67 -1.76
N ILE A 435 16.10 -20.97 -1.60
CA ILE A 435 17.31 -21.58 -2.19
C ILE A 435 17.25 -21.50 -3.71
N ARG A 436 16.10 -21.78 -4.35
CA ARG A 436 16.01 -21.67 -5.82
C ARG A 436 16.25 -20.25 -6.32
N LEU A 437 15.69 -19.24 -5.66
CA LEU A 437 15.82 -17.83 -6.05
C LEU A 437 17.24 -17.29 -5.87
N ASN A 438 18.03 -17.81 -4.93
CA ASN A 438 19.42 -17.38 -4.73
C ASN A 438 20.44 -18.09 -5.64
N TYR A 439 20.00 -19.09 -6.42
CA TYR A 439 20.85 -19.88 -7.32
C TYR A 439 20.47 -19.73 -8.80
N VAL A 440 19.61 -18.75 -9.12
CA VAL A 440 19.30 -18.24 -10.47
C VAL A 440 19.71 -16.78 -10.50
#